data_AF-A0A6J4ILE7-F1
#
_entry.id   AF-A0A6J4ILE7-F1
#
_cell.length_a   1.000
_cell.length_b   1.000
_cell.length_c   1.000
_cell.angle_alpha   90.00
_cell.angle_beta   90.00
_cell.angle_gamma   90.00
#
_symmetry.space_group_name_H-M   'P 1'
#
loop_
_entity.id
_entity.type
_entity.pdbx_description
1 polymer ?
#
loop_
_entity_poly.entity_id
_entity_poly.type
_entity_poly.pdbx_seq_one_letter_code
_entity_poly.pdbx_strand_id
1 'polypeptide(L)'
;MLEVLEVLEVLDTLDQLAGCRPPPVAHGTATLDHRSRPPLGVCVNTVLHVANRTEEVRQRNAPDRSERQRAGSTCASGICNFRHMTPLRRSIVASVTALAALVPLLASAASPASAQAQPVTTWLCRPGLPDNPCEPDLTTTVYDNTGDVVGVETPKPARKAEVDCFYVYPTTSNQPTPQADFSVDPELRSIALYQAARYSSECRVFAPVYRQITVPGLLAPTTVTPAMRETAYQDVRSAWLDYLEHDNDGRGVVFIGHSQGTGVLRRLIREEVDPNPEVRERLVSALLLGGNVTVRRGSDVGGDFQNIPACHRAKQTGCVIAFSAYMGPVPENARFGRTSNPDLEVLCTNPTSLRGGTGSADVINPTEPFAPGTIIAGAISVLGLPPLTATTPWVEARDAYAATCSSENGANVLQLTPQGTAPVIRPSPDPTWGLHLVDANIALGDLVDIVHRQAARWTQEHKHDDKERGSHDDKGRGRHDDKERGRHADERGKHQRDDDGRPGRRGRA
;
A
#
# COMPACT_ATOMS: atom_id res chain seq x y z
N MET A 1 -13.79 -22.02 -4.93
CA MET A 1 -13.16 -22.26 -3.61
C MET A 1 -12.08 -21.21 -3.27
N LEU A 2 -11.90 -20.16 -4.09
CA LEU A 2 -11.05 -18.98 -3.79
C LEU A 2 -11.84 -17.77 -3.26
N GLU A 3 -13.17 -17.74 -3.34
CA GLU A 3 -14.01 -16.60 -2.92
C GLU A 3 -14.36 -16.58 -1.41
N VAL A 4 -13.82 -17.51 -0.60
CA VAL A 4 -14.12 -17.57 0.85
C VAL A 4 -13.00 -16.94 1.70
N LEU A 5 -11.84 -16.64 1.11
CA LEU A 5 -10.72 -15.97 1.81
C LEU A 5 -10.82 -14.44 1.80
N GLU A 6 -11.42 -13.82 0.78
CA GLU A 6 -11.63 -12.36 0.72
C GLU A 6 -12.65 -11.85 1.74
N VAL A 7 -13.62 -12.68 2.14
CA VAL A 7 -14.64 -12.31 3.14
C VAL A 7 -14.04 -12.24 4.55
N LEU A 8 -12.92 -12.92 4.81
CA LEU A 8 -12.26 -12.90 6.13
C LEU A 8 -11.35 -11.67 6.33
N GLU A 9 -10.68 -11.14 5.30
CA GLU A 9 -9.89 -9.89 5.41
C GLU A 9 -10.79 -8.65 5.65
N VAL A 10 -11.98 -8.62 5.05
CA VAL A 10 -12.97 -7.55 5.30
C VAL A 10 -13.57 -7.64 6.70
N LEU A 11 -13.71 -8.86 7.25
CA LEU A 11 -14.17 -9.07 8.63
C LEU A 11 -13.10 -8.70 9.66
N ASP A 12 -11.81 -8.89 9.36
CA ASP A 12 -10.72 -8.52 10.28
C ASP A 12 -10.65 -7.01 10.53
N THR A 13 -11.04 -6.22 9.52
CA THR A 13 -11.15 -4.75 9.66
C THR A 13 -12.45 -4.32 10.37
N LEU A 14 -13.49 -5.15 10.35
CA LEU A 14 -14.79 -4.87 10.99
C LEU A 14 -14.83 -5.32 12.46
N ASP A 15 -14.19 -6.43 12.83
CA ASP A 15 -14.13 -6.90 14.22
C ASP A 15 -13.24 -5.98 15.09
N GLN A 16 -12.23 -5.32 14.50
CA GLN A 16 -11.42 -4.30 15.19
C GLN A 16 -12.20 -3.02 15.57
N LEU A 17 -13.39 -2.80 14.99
CA LEU A 17 -14.22 -1.63 15.26
C LEU A 17 -15.49 -1.93 16.09
N ALA A 18 -15.82 -3.21 16.32
CA ALA A 18 -17.08 -3.64 16.95
C ALA A 18 -16.91 -4.41 18.28
N GLY A 19 -15.89 -4.08 19.07
CA GLY A 19 -15.61 -4.73 20.36
C GLY A 19 -16.54 -4.30 21.51
N CYS A 20 -17.78 -4.79 21.54
CA CYS A 20 -18.60 -4.86 22.76
C CYS A 20 -19.50 -6.10 22.71
N ARG A 21 -19.04 -7.22 23.29
CA ARG A 21 -19.93 -8.31 23.72
C ARG A 21 -19.95 -8.38 25.25
N PRO A 22 -21.12 -8.49 25.89
CA PRO A 22 -21.20 -8.65 27.33
C PRO A 22 -20.73 -10.06 27.75
N PRO A 23 -20.17 -10.22 28.96
CA PRO A 23 -19.73 -11.52 29.46
C PRO A 23 -20.92 -12.47 29.71
N PRO A 24 -20.70 -13.79 29.70
CA PRO A 24 -21.75 -14.77 29.97
C PRO A 24 -22.18 -14.71 31.45
N VAL A 25 -23.48 -14.78 31.68
CA VAL A 25 -24.09 -14.84 33.01
C VAL A 25 -23.74 -16.19 33.65
N ALA A 26 -22.91 -16.17 34.69
CA ALA A 26 -22.70 -17.32 35.56
C ALA A 26 -23.82 -17.36 36.63
N HIS A 27 -24.58 -18.45 36.66
CA HIS A 27 -25.45 -18.78 37.78
C HIS A 27 -24.59 -19.27 38.96
N GLY A 28 -24.54 -18.49 40.04
CA GLY A 28 -23.87 -18.85 41.29
C GLY A 28 -24.58 -18.24 42.49
N THR A 29 -25.20 -19.10 43.29
CA THR A 29 -25.76 -18.79 44.61
C THR A 29 -24.65 -18.58 45.64
N ALA A 30 -24.65 -17.46 46.39
CA ALA A 30 -24.46 -17.42 47.86
C ALA A 30 -24.17 -16.00 48.41
N THR A 31 -25.01 -15.64 49.40
CA THR A 31 -24.75 -14.90 50.67
C THR A 31 -24.10 -13.51 50.68
N LEU A 32 -24.86 -12.58 51.29
CA LEU A 32 -24.49 -11.23 51.74
C LEU A 32 -23.33 -11.20 52.75
N ASP A 33 -22.42 -10.24 52.59
CA ASP A 33 -21.85 -9.51 53.72
C ASP A 33 -21.55 -8.04 53.35
N HIS A 34 -21.80 -7.14 54.30
CA HIS A 34 -21.69 -5.70 54.20
C HIS A 34 -20.26 -5.25 54.54
N ARG A 35 -19.65 -4.36 53.73
CA ARG A 35 -19.12 -3.05 54.16
C ARG A 35 -18.31 -2.36 53.05
N SER A 36 -18.44 -1.03 53.05
CA SER A 36 -17.53 -0.02 52.47
C SER A 36 -17.75 0.39 51.00
N ARG A 37 -18.31 1.60 50.81
CA ARG A 37 -18.31 2.40 49.57
C ARG A 37 -16.99 3.17 49.41
N PRO A 38 -16.63 3.53 48.16
CA PRO A 38 -16.44 4.95 47.80
C PRO A 38 -17.22 5.32 46.50
N PRO A 39 -17.27 6.62 46.10
CA PRO A 39 -18.42 7.19 45.40
C PRO A 39 -18.31 7.27 43.86
N LEU A 40 -19.46 6.99 43.24
CA LEU A 40 -20.15 7.64 42.11
C LEU A 40 -19.31 8.50 41.13
N GLY A 41 -19.06 7.93 39.94
CA GLY A 41 -18.96 8.66 38.68
C GLY A 41 -20.30 8.59 37.93
N VAL A 42 -20.82 9.75 37.53
CA VAL A 42 -22.15 9.97 36.96
C VAL A 42 -22.15 9.68 35.46
N CYS A 43 -23.02 8.79 34.99
CA CYS A 43 -23.45 8.74 33.59
C CYS A 43 -24.73 9.56 33.45
N VAL A 44 -24.65 10.74 32.82
CA VAL A 44 -25.84 11.49 32.40
C VAL A 44 -26.29 10.96 31.05
N ASN A 45 -27.46 10.32 31.03
CA ASN A 45 -28.18 9.97 29.81
C ASN A 45 -29.40 10.90 29.74
N THR A 46 -29.35 11.94 28.91
CA THR A 46 -30.51 12.82 28.70
C THR A 46 -31.28 12.35 27.48
N VAL A 47 -32.39 11.68 27.79
CA VAL A 47 -33.53 11.43 26.90
C VAL A 47 -34.15 12.76 26.50
N LEU A 48 -34.39 12.99 25.20
CA LEU A 48 -35.37 13.97 24.74
C LEU A 48 -36.56 13.24 24.12
N HIS A 49 -37.68 13.28 24.85
CA HIS A 49 -39.03 12.98 24.39
C HIS A 49 -39.63 14.26 23.80
N VAL A 50 -40.14 14.22 22.57
CA VAL A 50 -41.20 15.13 22.12
C VAL A 50 -42.28 14.36 21.36
N ALA A 51 -43.41 14.21 22.06
CA ALA A 51 -44.81 14.25 21.66
C ALA A 51 -45.35 13.49 20.43
N ASN A 52 -46.21 12.52 20.77
CA ASN A 52 -47.33 11.93 20.03
C ASN A 52 -48.36 12.96 19.51
N ARG A 53 -48.93 12.73 18.30
CA ARG A 53 -50.38 12.43 18.13
C ARG A 53 -50.81 12.13 16.68
N THR A 54 -51.56 11.01 16.57
CA THR A 54 -52.70 10.67 15.68
C THR A 54 -52.52 10.62 14.17
N GLU A 55 -52.68 9.42 13.58
CA GLU A 55 -53.94 9.01 12.92
C GLU A 55 -54.00 7.48 12.70
N GLU A 56 -55.11 6.87 13.12
CA GLU A 56 -55.56 5.53 12.71
C GLU A 56 -56.20 5.62 11.32
N VAL A 57 -55.96 4.67 10.40
CA VAL A 57 -56.99 3.98 9.57
C VAL A 57 -56.37 2.71 8.96
N ARG A 58 -56.76 1.55 9.53
CA ARG A 58 -57.40 0.39 8.86
C ARG A 58 -56.78 -0.11 7.53
N GLN A 59 -56.26 -1.35 7.54
CA GLN A 59 -56.74 -2.41 6.63
C GLN A 59 -56.29 -3.81 7.09
N ARG A 60 -57.29 -4.67 7.30
CA ARG A 60 -57.18 -6.12 7.52
C ARG A 60 -57.19 -6.81 6.15
N ASN A 61 -56.45 -7.91 6.00
CA ASN A 61 -56.96 -9.22 5.55
C ASN A 61 -55.80 -10.16 5.19
N ALA A 62 -55.68 -11.25 5.94
CA ALA A 62 -55.01 -12.49 5.53
C ALA A 62 -55.78 -13.67 6.13
N PRO A 63 -56.06 -14.74 5.37
CA PRO A 63 -56.40 -16.03 5.94
C PRO A 63 -55.23 -17.01 5.82
N ASP A 64 -55.04 -17.69 6.95
CA ASP A 64 -54.28 -18.90 7.20
C ASP A 64 -54.76 -20.08 6.32
N ARG A 65 -53.81 -20.92 5.87
CA ARG A 65 -54.03 -22.36 5.66
C ARG A 65 -52.71 -23.12 5.69
N SER A 66 -52.58 -23.92 6.75
CA SER A 66 -51.63 -25.00 6.90
C SER A 66 -52.10 -26.25 6.14
N GLU A 67 -51.19 -26.93 5.45
CA GLU A 67 -51.30 -28.37 5.24
C GLU A 67 -49.91 -28.99 4.98
N ARG A 68 -49.48 -29.82 5.94
CA ARG A 68 -48.34 -30.72 5.85
C ARG A 68 -48.81 -32.02 5.22
N GLN A 69 -48.12 -32.54 4.21
CA GLN A 69 -48.10 -33.98 3.95
C GLN A 69 -46.68 -34.47 3.65
N ARG A 70 -46.33 -35.54 4.36
CA ARG A 70 -45.03 -36.18 4.47
C ARG A 70 -44.79 -37.06 3.23
N ALA A 71 -43.59 -36.97 2.66
CA ALA A 71 -43.05 -38.01 1.78
C ALA A 71 -42.27 -39.02 2.63
N GLY A 72 -42.73 -40.28 2.63
CA GLY A 72 -42.01 -41.43 3.17
C GLY A 72 -41.22 -42.11 2.06
N SER A 73 -39.98 -42.45 2.38
CA SER A 73 -39.06 -43.27 1.59
C SER A 73 -39.25 -44.75 1.94
N THR A 74 -39.25 -45.64 0.95
CA THR A 74 -38.79 -47.03 1.10
C THR A 74 -38.33 -47.64 -0.23
N CYS A 75 -37.25 -48.40 -0.13
CA CYS A 75 -36.43 -49.04 -1.15
C CYS A 75 -37.06 -50.27 -1.84
N ALA A 76 -36.51 -50.62 -3.01
CA ALA A 76 -35.75 -51.87 -3.28
C ALA A 76 -36.15 -52.69 -4.53
N SER A 77 -35.13 -52.89 -5.38
CA SER A 77 -34.74 -54.12 -6.10
C SER A 77 -35.54 -54.60 -7.33
N GLY A 78 -34.82 -54.79 -8.45
CA GLY A 78 -35.24 -55.67 -9.56
C GLY A 78 -34.43 -55.47 -10.85
N ILE A 79 -33.41 -56.30 -11.07
CA ILE A 79 -32.62 -56.39 -12.32
C ILE A 79 -33.37 -57.27 -13.33
N CYS A 80 -33.40 -56.89 -14.61
CA CYS A 80 -33.40 -57.83 -15.75
C CYS A 80 -32.92 -57.14 -17.05
N ASN A 81 -31.78 -57.60 -17.57
CA ASN A 81 -31.26 -57.33 -18.92
C ASN A 81 -31.93 -58.26 -19.94
N PHE A 82 -32.16 -57.82 -21.18
CA PHE A 82 -31.98 -58.56 -22.45
C PHE A 82 -32.31 -57.58 -23.61
N ARG A 83 -31.32 -57.04 -24.35
CA ARG A 83 -30.63 -57.55 -25.56
C ARG A 83 -31.36 -57.26 -26.90
N HIS A 84 -30.63 -56.53 -27.75
CA HIS A 84 -30.60 -56.49 -29.23
C HIS A 84 -31.87 -56.13 -30.02
N MET A 85 -31.76 -55.15 -30.94
CA MET A 85 -31.53 -55.37 -32.39
C MET A 85 -31.72 -54.06 -33.17
N THR A 86 -30.65 -53.51 -33.71
CA THR A 86 -30.65 -52.83 -35.03
C THR A 86 -30.77 -53.93 -36.11
N PRO A 87 -31.24 -53.70 -37.37
CA PRO A 87 -30.64 -52.69 -38.25
C PRO A 87 -31.41 -52.15 -39.50
N LEU A 88 -30.77 -51.16 -40.15
CA LEU A 88 -30.56 -50.95 -41.60
C LEU A 88 -31.69 -50.52 -42.57
N ARG A 89 -31.42 -49.37 -43.24
CA ARG A 89 -31.41 -49.07 -44.71
C ARG A 89 -32.76 -49.03 -45.46
N ARG A 90 -33.02 -48.21 -46.50
CA ARG A 90 -32.27 -47.57 -47.61
C ARG A 90 -33.23 -46.53 -48.25
N SER A 91 -32.85 -45.26 -48.48
CA SER A 91 -32.26 -44.66 -49.71
C SER A 91 -33.23 -44.33 -50.88
N ILE A 92 -32.97 -43.17 -51.53
CA ILE A 92 -33.16 -42.74 -52.98
C ILE A 92 -34.24 -41.64 -53.18
N VAL A 93 -34.09 -40.52 -53.92
CA VAL A 93 -33.03 -39.93 -54.76
C VAL A 93 -33.26 -38.41 -54.96
N ALA A 94 -32.19 -37.73 -55.38
CA ALA A 94 -32.00 -36.32 -55.70
C ALA A 94 -33.00 -35.63 -56.64
N SER A 95 -33.04 -34.29 -56.52
CA SER A 95 -33.23 -33.37 -57.65
C SER A 95 -32.42 -32.09 -57.40
N VAL A 96 -31.57 -31.76 -58.37
CA VAL A 96 -30.67 -30.60 -58.45
C VAL A 96 -31.45 -29.42 -59.02
N THR A 97 -31.34 -28.21 -58.45
CA THR A 97 -31.03 -26.95 -59.19
C THR A 97 -30.96 -25.73 -58.27
N ALA A 98 -30.02 -24.85 -58.63
CA ALA A 98 -29.95 -23.40 -58.37
C ALA A 98 -29.23 -22.90 -57.10
N LEU A 99 -27.99 -22.48 -57.36
CA LEU A 99 -27.19 -21.47 -56.67
C LEU A 99 -28.03 -20.38 -55.97
N ALA A 100 -27.85 -20.26 -54.65
CA ALA A 100 -27.81 -18.99 -53.96
C ALA A 100 -26.80 -19.14 -52.81
N ALA A 101 -25.60 -18.62 -53.02
CA ALA A 101 -24.59 -18.50 -51.97
C ALA A 101 -25.10 -17.52 -50.91
N LEU A 102 -25.51 -18.03 -49.75
CA LEU A 102 -25.56 -17.25 -48.52
C LEU A 102 -24.44 -17.76 -47.60
N VAL A 103 -23.34 -17.03 -47.61
CA VAL A 103 -22.37 -17.04 -46.52
C VAL A 103 -23.05 -16.34 -45.35
N PRO A 104 -23.28 -16.99 -44.18
CA PRO A 104 -23.51 -16.21 -42.97
C PRO A 104 -22.14 -15.69 -42.55
N LEU A 105 -21.86 -14.42 -42.87
CA LEU A 105 -20.82 -13.67 -42.18
C LEU A 105 -21.23 -13.64 -40.71
N LEU A 106 -20.55 -14.43 -39.88
CA LEU A 106 -20.51 -14.21 -38.44
C LEU A 106 -19.81 -12.86 -38.22
N ALA A 107 -20.57 -11.78 -38.28
CA ALA A 107 -20.16 -10.52 -37.71
C ALA A 107 -20.12 -10.72 -36.20
N SER A 108 -18.95 -11.12 -35.68
CA SER A 108 -18.60 -10.89 -34.30
C SER A 108 -18.73 -9.39 -34.08
N ALA A 109 -19.85 -8.96 -33.49
CA ALA A 109 -19.95 -7.68 -32.85
C ALA A 109 -19.00 -7.73 -31.65
N ALA A 110 -17.70 -7.54 -31.91
CA ALA A 110 -16.82 -6.95 -30.92
C ALA A 110 -17.39 -5.55 -30.71
N SER A 111 -18.20 -5.40 -29.66
CA SER A 111 -18.46 -4.08 -29.12
C SER A 111 -17.08 -3.44 -28.96
N PRO A 112 -16.80 -2.27 -29.57
CA PRO A 112 -15.62 -1.54 -29.16
C PRO A 112 -15.82 -1.34 -27.67
N ALA A 113 -14.94 -1.95 -26.86
CA ALA A 113 -14.78 -1.49 -25.49
C ALA A 113 -14.57 0.01 -25.67
N SER A 114 -15.56 0.81 -25.26
CA SER A 114 -15.39 2.24 -25.19
C SER A 114 -14.13 2.42 -24.38
N ALA A 115 -13.04 2.84 -25.04
CA ALA A 115 -11.85 3.32 -24.37
C ALA A 115 -12.34 4.50 -23.54
N GLN A 116 -12.81 4.21 -22.33
CA GLN A 116 -13.08 5.20 -21.33
C GLN A 116 -11.74 5.90 -21.19
N ALA A 117 -11.69 7.18 -21.58
CA ALA A 117 -10.53 8.00 -21.32
C ALA A 117 -10.15 7.76 -19.85
N GLN A 118 -8.91 7.37 -19.61
CA GLN A 118 -8.43 7.16 -18.25
C GLN A 118 -8.77 8.44 -17.47
N PRO A 119 -9.48 8.33 -16.33
CA PRO A 119 -9.82 9.51 -15.57
C PRO A 119 -8.54 10.27 -15.26
N VAL A 120 -8.54 11.58 -15.53
CA VAL A 120 -7.37 12.44 -15.28
C VAL A 120 -7.02 12.35 -13.81
N THR A 121 -5.82 11.89 -13.48
CA THR A 121 -5.37 11.80 -12.08
C THR A 121 -5.24 13.21 -11.50
N THR A 122 -5.93 13.44 -10.38
CA THR A 122 -5.71 14.62 -9.56
C THR A 122 -4.50 14.36 -8.67
N TRP A 123 -3.42 15.11 -8.90
CA TRP A 123 -2.17 14.97 -8.13
C TRP A 123 -2.15 15.92 -6.93
N LEU A 124 -1.98 15.37 -5.73
CA LEU A 124 -1.63 16.14 -4.54
C LEU A 124 -0.17 16.57 -4.59
N CYS A 125 0.71 15.65 -5.00
CA CYS A 125 2.12 15.89 -5.25
C CYS A 125 2.51 15.32 -6.61
N ARG A 126 3.23 16.13 -7.39
CA ARG A 126 3.86 15.73 -8.65
C ARG A 126 4.97 16.74 -8.97
N PRO A 127 6.16 16.32 -9.42
CA PRO A 127 7.21 17.25 -9.82
C PRO A 127 6.72 18.28 -10.84
N GLY A 128 7.04 19.56 -10.61
CA GLY A 128 6.60 20.67 -11.45
C GLY A 128 5.19 21.20 -11.19
N LEU A 129 4.43 20.59 -10.26
CA LEU A 129 3.15 21.14 -9.81
C LEU A 129 3.38 22.49 -9.09
N PRO A 130 2.62 23.56 -9.41
CA PRO A 130 2.63 24.78 -8.63
C PRO A 130 2.21 24.52 -7.19
N ASP A 131 2.85 25.18 -6.22
CA ASP A 131 2.56 25.04 -4.78
C ASP A 131 2.52 23.58 -4.30
N ASN A 132 3.45 22.75 -4.79
CA ASN A 132 3.57 21.33 -4.43
C ASN A 132 3.89 21.16 -2.93
N PRO A 133 2.97 20.58 -2.12
CA PRO A 133 3.20 20.41 -0.68
C PRO A 133 4.31 19.40 -0.36
N CYS A 134 4.73 18.59 -1.33
CA CYS A 134 5.84 17.65 -1.18
C CYS A 134 7.21 18.24 -1.56
N GLU A 135 7.31 19.46 -2.09
CA GLU A 135 8.61 20.12 -2.38
C GLU A 135 8.78 21.48 -1.67
N PRO A 136 8.59 21.57 -0.33
CA PRO A 136 8.82 22.80 0.42
C PRO A 136 10.32 23.04 0.69
N ASP A 137 10.65 24.14 1.37
CA ASP A 137 11.96 24.29 2.02
C ASP A 137 12.13 23.22 3.11
N LEU A 138 13.28 22.54 3.11
CA LEU A 138 13.62 21.47 4.04
C LEU A 138 14.61 21.91 5.13
N THR A 139 14.92 23.21 5.23
CA THR A 139 15.81 23.74 6.27
C THR A 139 15.34 23.28 7.66
N THR A 140 16.25 22.69 8.44
CA THR A 140 15.94 21.95 9.67
C THR A 140 16.82 22.40 10.82
N THR A 141 16.22 22.76 11.95
CA THR A 141 16.97 22.90 13.21
C THR A 141 17.13 21.52 13.83
N VAL A 142 18.37 21.16 14.14
CA VAL A 142 18.71 19.84 14.70
C VAL A 142 18.95 19.98 16.20
N TYR A 143 18.24 19.17 16.97
CA TYR A 143 18.40 19.01 18.40
C TYR A 143 19.03 17.65 18.70
N ASP A 144 19.93 17.60 19.67
CA ASP A 144 20.35 16.33 20.26
C ASP A 144 19.33 15.84 21.31
N ASN A 145 19.62 14.69 21.91
CA ASN A 145 18.76 14.10 22.93
C ASN A 145 18.78 14.84 24.28
N THR A 146 19.66 15.83 24.50
CA THR A 146 19.58 16.73 25.67
C THR A 146 18.66 17.92 25.41
N GLY A 147 18.19 18.09 24.17
CA GLY A 147 17.33 19.19 23.75
C GLY A 147 18.12 20.44 23.37
N ASP A 148 19.45 20.33 23.22
CA ASP A 148 20.30 21.43 22.80
C ASP A 148 20.33 21.50 21.27
N VAL A 149 20.33 22.73 20.72
CA VAL A 149 20.50 22.92 19.27
C VAL A 149 21.94 22.61 18.89
N VAL A 150 22.14 21.58 18.08
CA VAL A 150 23.46 21.15 17.60
C VAL A 150 23.77 21.61 16.19
N GLY A 151 22.78 22.12 15.46
CA GLY A 151 23.02 22.70 14.13
C GLY A 151 21.77 23.04 13.35
N VAL A 152 21.99 23.52 12.13
CA VAL A 152 20.97 23.69 11.11
C VAL A 152 21.42 22.96 9.85
N GLU A 153 20.54 22.12 9.33
CA GLU A 153 20.75 21.41 8.07
C GLU A 153 19.85 21.96 6.97
N THR A 154 20.28 21.86 5.72
CA THR A 154 19.50 22.33 4.57
C THR A 154 19.49 21.29 3.46
N PRO A 155 18.79 20.15 3.66
CA PRO A 155 18.55 19.19 2.59
C PRO A 155 17.98 19.88 1.36
N LYS A 156 18.39 19.41 0.17
CA LYS A 156 17.92 19.95 -1.10
C LYS A 156 17.07 18.91 -1.81
N PRO A 157 15.96 19.31 -2.45
CA PRO A 157 15.16 18.38 -3.24
C PRO A 157 15.99 17.69 -4.33
N ALA A 158 15.90 16.37 -4.44
CA ALA A 158 16.56 15.56 -5.45
C ALA A 158 15.80 15.58 -6.78
N ARG A 159 15.76 16.76 -7.41
CA ARG A 159 15.04 16.99 -8.69
C ARG A 159 15.52 16.11 -9.86
N LYS A 160 16.68 15.48 -9.74
CA LYS A 160 17.27 14.57 -10.72
C LYS A 160 17.44 13.15 -10.17
N ALA A 161 16.66 12.78 -9.16
CA ALA A 161 16.68 11.43 -8.62
C ALA A 161 16.33 10.41 -9.71
N GLU A 162 17.03 9.28 -9.71
CA GLU A 162 16.69 8.11 -10.53
C GLU A 162 15.67 7.19 -9.82
N VAL A 163 15.11 7.69 -8.73
CA VAL A 163 14.12 7.02 -7.90
C VAL A 163 12.97 7.99 -7.62
N ASP A 164 11.77 7.45 -7.64
CA ASP A 164 10.52 8.13 -7.37
C ASP A 164 9.90 7.57 -6.08
N CYS A 165 9.19 8.40 -5.32
CA CYS A 165 8.37 7.97 -4.21
C CYS A 165 6.90 8.06 -4.59
N PHE A 166 6.20 6.93 -4.53
CA PHE A 166 4.77 6.85 -4.74
C PHE A 166 4.07 6.77 -3.38
N TYR A 167 3.55 7.92 -2.92
CA TYR A 167 2.98 8.10 -1.59
C TYR A 167 1.45 8.00 -1.64
N VAL A 168 0.88 7.16 -0.78
CA VAL A 168 -0.57 7.07 -0.56
C VAL A 168 -0.85 7.45 0.89
N TYR A 169 -1.52 8.59 1.06
CA TYR A 169 -1.74 9.21 2.36
C TYR A 169 -2.79 8.46 3.22
N PRO A 170 -2.79 8.64 4.56
CA PRO A 170 -3.76 8.03 5.47
C PRO A 170 -5.11 8.75 5.42
N THR A 171 -6.10 8.22 6.16
CA THR A 171 -7.36 8.95 6.38
C THR A 171 -7.10 10.33 6.96
N THR A 172 -7.49 11.37 6.22
CA THR A 172 -7.26 12.78 6.57
C THR A 172 -8.46 13.68 6.38
N SER A 173 -9.28 13.40 5.36
CA SER A 173 -10.40 14.25 5.00
C SER A 173 -11.41 14.45 6.13
N ASN A 174 -11.73 15.71 6.38
CA ASN A 174 -12.76 16.18 7.29
C ASN A 174 -14.14 16.33 6.61
N GLN A 175 -14.27 15.94 5.33
CA GLN A 175 -15.52 16.04 4.59
C GLN A 175 -16.64 15.25 5.32
N PRO A 176 -17.88 15.77 5.32
CA PRO A 176 -18.96 15.21 6.14
C PRO A 176 -19.49 13.86 5.62
N THR A 177 -19.26 13.56 4.34
CA THR A 177 -19.62 12.27 3.74
C THR A 177 -18.62 11.20 4.18
N PRO A 178 -19.02 9.91 4.24
CA PRO A 178 -18.13 8.85 4.69
C PRO A 178 -17.02 8.51 3.67
N GLN A 179 -17.13 9.00 2.43
CA GLN A 179 -16.09 8.95 1.40
C GLN A 179 -15.83 10.37 0.89
N ALA A 180 -14.55 10.70 0.74
CA ALA A 180 -14.10 11.98 0.21
C ALA A 180 -14.36 12.10 -1.29
N ASP A 181 -14.35 13.32 -1.81
CA ASP A 181 -14.19 13.60 -3.24
C ASP A 181 -12.69 13.82 -3.60
N PHE A 182 -12.44 14.50 -4.72
CA PHE A 182 -11.08 14.79 -5.21
C PHE A 182 -10.58 16.20 -4.84
N SER A 183 -11.26 16.93 -3.94
CA SER A 183 -10.78 18.25 -3.53
C SER A 183 -9.46 18.14 -2.75
N VAL A 184 -8.56 19.10 -3.00
CA VAL A 184 -7.31 19.23 -2.23
C VAL A 184 -7.58 20.16 -1.05
N ASP A 185 -8.12 19.59 0.02
CA ASP A 185 -8.42 20.30 1.26
C ASP A 185 -7.13 20.58 2.07
N PRO A 186 -7.12 21.55 3.00
CA PRO A 186 -5.93 21.89 3.80
C PRO A 186 -5.30 20.69 4.52
N GLU A 187 -6.10 19.76 5.05
CA GLU A 187 -5.60 18.54 5.69
C GLU A 187 -4.79 17.63 4.76
N LEU A 188 -5.11 17.58 3.45
CA LEU A 188 -4.35 16.80 2.48
C LEU A 188 -2.98 17.43 2.24
N ARG A 189 -2.94 18.77 2.17
CA ARG A 189 -1.66 19.50 2.04
C ARG A 189 -0.81 19.33 3.30
N SER A 190 -1.41 19.41 4.49
CA SER A 190 -0.71 19.17 5.76
C SER A 190 -0.19 17.75 5.86
N ILE A 191 -0.95 16.71 5.49
CA ILE A 191 -0.44 15.34 5.62
C ILE A 191 0.68 15.02 4.64
N ALA A 192 0.62 15.57 3.42
CA ALA A 192 1.72 15.49 2.46
C ALA A 192 2.99 16.18 3.00
N LEU A 193 2.85 17.36 3.62
CA LEU A 193 3.95 18.01 4.32
C LEU A 193 4.50 17.10 5.42
N TYR A 194 3.66 16.61 6.32
CA TYR A 194 4.10 15.82 7.48
C TYR A 194 4.78 14.50 7.08
N GLN A 195 4.23 13.75 6.13
CA GLN A 195 4.63 12.36 5.90
C GLN A 195 5.42 12.11 4.62
N ALA A 196 5.38 13.01 3.64
CA ALA A 196 5.97 12.78 2.32
C ALA A 196 7.04 13.80 1.92
N ALA A 197 6.89 15.07 2.32
CA ALA A 197 7.75 16.14 1.86
C ALA A 197 9.25 15.93 2.17
N ARG A 198 9.57 15.30 3.31
CA ARG A 198 10.96 15.02 3.68
C ARG A 198 11.67 14.11 2.68
N TYR A 199 10.95 13.16 2.07
CA TYR A 199 11.51 12.26 1.07
C TYR A 199 11.87 12.96 -0.25
N SER A 200 11.42 14.20 -0.48
CA SER A 200 11.80 14.95 -1.68
C SER A 200 13.30 15.24 -1.78
N SER A 201 14.07 15.10 -0.68
CA SER A 201 15.54 15.13 -0.73
C SER A 201 16.17 13.89 -1.36
N GLU A 202 15.42 12.80 -1.52
CA GLU A 202 15.92 11.50 -1.99
C GLU A 202 15.28 11.05 -3.31
N CYS A 203 14.01 11.38 -3.52
CA CYS A 203 13.21 10.91 -4.65
C CYS A 203 12.28 12.00 -5.17
N ARG A 204 11.78 11.84 -6.40
CA ARG A 204 10.66 12.67 -6.89
C ARG A 204 9.36 12.15 -6.31
N VAL A 205 8.55 13.00 -5.67
CA VAL A 205 7.35 12.56 -4.93
C VAL A 205 6.09 12.68 -5.78
N PHE A 206 5.38 11.56 -5.91
CA PHE A 206 4.07 11.44 -6.55
C PHE A 206 3.05 10.98 -5.52
N ALA A 207 1.96 11.73 -5.38
CA ALA A 207 0.86 11.38 -4.48
C ALA A 207 -0.48 11.68 -5.15
N PRO A 208 -1.31 10.68 -5.46
CA PRO A 208 -2.62 10.93 -6.02
C PRO A 208 -3.63 11.35 -4.94
N VAL A 209 -4.53 12.25 -5.28
CA VAL A 209 -5.77 12.43 -4.53
C VAL A 209 -6.69 11.26 -4.87
N TYR A 210 -7.17 10.57 -3.84
CA TYR A 210 -8.07 9.44 -3.99
C TYR A 210 -9.25 9.58 -3.02
N ARG A 211 -10.40 8.97 -3.37
CA ARG A 211 -11.64 9.03 -2.58
C ARG A 211 -11.56 8.13 -1.35
N GLN A 212 -10.70 8.55 -0.41
CA GLN A 212 -10.48 7.93 0.88
C GLN A 212 -11.76 7.82 1.71
N ILE A 213 -11.80 6.84 2.62
CA ILE A 213 -12.77 6.91 3.72
C ILE A 213 -12.37 8.07 4.63
N THR A 214 -13.31 8.97 4.91
CA THR A 214 -13.06 10.20 5.68
C THR A 214 -12.96 9.93 7.18
N VAL A 215 -12.49 10.92 7.95
CA VAL A 215 -12.49 10.81 9.41
C VAL A 215 -13.92 10.62 9.96
N PRO A 216 -14.96 11.36 9.52
CA PRO A 216 -16.35 11.05 9.88
C PRO A 216 -16.79 9.62 9.49
N GLY A 217 -16.36 9.12 8.32
CA GLY A 217 -16.62 7.73 7.91
C GLY A 217 -16.01 6.70 8.85
N LEU A 218 -14.78 6.92 9.33
CA LEU A 218 -14.13 6.05 10.31
C LEU A 218 -14.83 6.06 11.68
N LEU A 219 -15.36 7.21 12.09
CA LEU A 219 -16.09 7.34 13.35
C LEU A 219 -17.51 6.74 13.28
N ALA A 220 -18.04 6.52 12.08
CA ALA A 220 -19.33 5.90 11.82
C ALA A 220 -19.19 4.70 10.86
N PRO A 221 -18.51 3.61 11.25
CA PRO A 221 -18.07 2.56 10.32
C PRO A 221 -19.22 1.81 9.63
N THR A 222 -20.43 1.81 10.20
CA THR A 222 -21.64 1.25 9.58
C THR A 222 -22.07 1.98 8.31
N THR A 223 -21.58 3.20 8.10
CA THR A 223 -21.83 3.99 6.88
C THR A 223 -20.85 3.68 5.76
N VAL A 224 -19.76 2.97 6.06
CA VAL A 224 -18.69 2.67 5.10
C VAL A 224 -18.97 1.34 4.41
N THR A 225 -19.14 1.37 3.09
CA THR A 225 -19.43 0.17 2.28
C THR A 225 -18.17 -0.43 1.66
N PRO A 226 -18.17 -1.73 1.32
CA PRO A 226 -17.08 -2.33 0.53
C PRO A 226 -16.84 -1.62 -0.80
N ALA A 227 -17.89 -1.14 -1.48
CA ALA A 227 -17.78 -0.41 -2.74
C ALA A 227 -16.99 0.90 -2.60
N MET A 228 -17.07 1.57 -1.45
CA MET A 228 -16.27 2.78 -1.20
C MET A 228 -14.79 2.46 -1.04
N ARG A 229 -14.45 1.37 -0.34
CA ARG A 229 -13.07 0.87 -0.26
C ARG A 229 -12.54 0.44 -1.62
N GLU A 230 -13.36 -0.23 -2.42
CA GLU A 230 -13.03 -0.59 -3.80
C GLU A 230 -12.77 0.65 -4.65
N THR A 231 -13.62 1.66 -4.53
CA THR A 231 -13.44 2.94 -5.24
C THR A 231 -12.11 3.61 -4.87
N ALA A 232 -11.76 3.66 -3.59
CA ALA A 232 -10.48 4.20 -3.13
C ALA A 232 -9.28 3.44 -3.73
N TYR A 233 -9.36 2.11 -3.78
CA TYR A 233 -8.33 1.28 -4.42
C TYR A 233 -8.21 1.56 -5.93
N GLN A 234 -9.34 1.60 -6.64
CA GLN A 234 -9.35 1.84 -8.09
C GLN A 234 -8.81 3.23 -8.46
N ASP A 235 -9.06 4.25 -7.65
CA ASP A 235 -8.47 5.59 -7.84
C ASP A 235 -6.94 5.54 -7.75
N VAL A 236 -6.39 4.89 -6.71
CA VAL A 236 -4.93 4.77 -6.52
C VAL A 236 -4.29 3.88 -7.59
N ARG A 237 -4.95 2.79 -7.96
CA ARG A 237 -4.50 1.90 -9.05
C ARG A 237 -4.46 2.64 -10.39
N SER A 238 -5.50 3.43 -10.70
CA SER A 238 -5.53 4.24 -11.92
C SER A 238 -4.40 5.27 -11.94
N ALA A 239 -4.16 5.94 -10.81
CA ALA A 239 -3.04 6.86 -10.66
C ALA A 239 -1.66 6.19 -10.77
N TRP A 240 -1.51 4.96 -10.25
CA TRP A 240 -0.29 4.17 -10.41
C TRP A 240 0.01 3.88 -11.88
N LEU A 241 -1.01 3.47 -12.65
CA LEU A 241 -0.87 3.22 -14.08
C LEU A 241 -0.56 4.51 -14.86
N ASP A 242 -1.23 5.62 -14.54
CA ASP A 242 -0.97 6.95 -15.11
C ASP A 242 0.48 7.40 -14.86
N TYR A 243 0.96 7.24 -13.62
CA TYR A 243 2.35 7.52 -13.25
C TYR A 243 3.35 6.64 -14.01
N LEU A 244 3.09 5.34 -14.14
CA LEU A 244 3.97 4.44 -14.89
C LEU A 244 4.05 4.81 -16.37
N GLU A 245 2.94 5.22 -16.96
CA GLU A 245 2.85 5.59 -18.38
C GLU A 245 3.53 6.93 -18.68
N HIS A 246 3.36 7.92 -17.80
CA HIS A 246 3.71 9.32 -18.12
C HIS A 246 4.92 9.87 -17.37
N ASP A 247 5.30 9.31 -16.22
CA ASP A 247 6.25 9.96 -15.30
C ASP A 247 7.43 9.08 -14.87
N ASN A 248 7.22 7.77 -14.65
CA ASN A 248 8.22 6.87 -14.09
C ASN A 248 9.43 6.69 -15.02
N ASP A 249 9.20 6.41 -16.31
CA ASP A 249 10.24 6.28 -17.34
C ASP A 249 11.46 5.46 -16.84
N GLY A 250 11.14 4.27 -16.30
CA GLY A 250 12.10 3.26 -15.86
C GLY A 250 12.76 3.51 -14.50
N ARG A 251 12.40 4.57 -13.77
CA ARG A 251 12.99 4.86 -12.44
C ARG A 251 12.59 3.86 -11.37
N GLY A 252 13.45 3.72 -10.37
CA GLY A 252 13.15 2.94 -9.17
C GLY A 252 11.99 3.57 -8.40
N VAL A 253 11.26 2.78 -7.63
CA VAL A 253 10.08 3.24 -6.88
C VAL A 253 10.19 2.86 -5.41
N VAL A 254 9.99 3.84 -4.55
CA VAL A 254 9.71 3.67 -3.12
C VAL A 254 8.22 3.83 -2.91
N PHE A 255 7.52 2.80 -2.44
CA PHE A 255 6.13 2.94 -2.00
C PHE A 255 6.11 3.46 -0.57
N ILE A 256 5.28 4.46 -0.28
CA ILE A 256 5.12 5.02 1.07
C ILE A 256 3.64 5.04 1.40
N GLY A 257 3.27 4.34 2.47
CA GLY A 257 1.90 4.26 2.96
C GLY A 257 1.84 4.47 4.46
N HIS A 258 0.74 5.08 4.91
CA HIS A 258 0.36 5.10 6.32
C HIS A 258 -1.12 4.75 6.49
N SER A 259 -1.46 3.98 7.54
CA SER A 259 -2.84 3.69 7.92
C SER A 259 -3.67 3.14 6.72
N GLN A 260 -4.76 3.82 6.34
CA GLN A 260 -5.54 3.50 5.14
C GLN A 260 -4.69 3.39 3.87
N GLY A 261 -3.73 4.30 3.67
CA GLY A 261 -2.85 4.30 2.51
C GLY A 261 -1.95 3.05 2.46
N THR A 262 -1.51 2.55 3.62
CA THR A 262 -0.86 1.23 3.71
C THR A 262 -1.80 0.11 3.31
N GLY A 263 -3.07 0.13 3.75
CA GLY A 263 -4.07 -0.87 3.35
C GLY A 263 -4.27 -0.90 1.82
N VAL A 264 -4.35 0.28 1.19
CA VAL A 264 -4.45 0.39 -0.26
C VAL A 264 -3.17 -0.11 -0.96
N LEU A 265 -1.99 0.29 -0.48
CA LEU A 265 -0.72 -0.12 -1.05
C LEU A 265 -0.41 -1.61 -0.88
N ARG A 266 -0.83 -2.22 0.23
CA ARG A 266 -0.74 -3.68 0.40
C ARG A 266 -1.42 -4.41 -0.75
N ARG A 267 -2.64 -4.00 -1.10
CA ARG A 267 -3.36 -4.58 -2.24
C ARG A 267 -2.69 -4.26 -3.57
N LEU A 268 -2.32 -2.99 -3.81
CA LEU A 268 -1.68 -2.58 -5.06
C LEU A 268 -0.39 -3.36 -5.31
N ILE A 269 0.49 -3.46 -4.30
CA ILE A 269 1.74 -4.19 -4.41
C ILE A 269 1.47 -5.68 -4.63
N ARG A 270 0.55 -6.28 -3.88
CA ARG A 270 0.18 -7.70 -4.00
C ARG A 270 -0.38 -8.07 -5.38
N GLU A 271 -1.11 -7.16 -6.03
CA GLU A 271 -1.76 -7.42 -7.33
C GLU A 271 -0.91 -7.00 -8.53
N GLU A 272 -0.22 -5.85 -8.45
CA GLU A 272 0.42 -5.21 -9.62
C GLU A 272 1.95 -5.31 -9.62
N VAL A 273 2.59 -5.50 -8.45
CA VAL A 273 4.05 -5.44 -8.29
C VAL A 273 4.62 -6.82 -7.95
N ASP A 274 4.21 -7.39 -6.83
CA ASP A 274 4.74 -8.64 -6.28
C ASP A 274 4.68 -9.83 -7.24
N PRO A 275 3.63 -10.06 -8.06
CA PRO A 275 3.63 -11.18 -9.00
C PRO A 275 4.37 -10.88 -10.31
N ASN A 276 4.72 -9.63 -10.59
CA ASN A 276 5.32 -9.21 -11.86
C ASN A 276 6.82 -8.92 -11.70
N PRO A 277 7.73 -9.81 -12.16
CA PRO A 277 9.18 -9.61 -12.01
C PRO A 277 9.70 -8.31 -12.60
N GLU A 278 9.17 -7.85 -13.74
CA GLU A 278 9.63 -6.64 -14.42
C GLU A 278 9.27 -5.37 -13.65
N VAL A 279 8.09 -5.34 -13.04
CA VAL A 279 7.66 -4.22 -12.18
C VAL A 279 8.38 -4.30 -10.83
N ARG A 280 8.52 -5.50 -10.27
CA ARG A 280 9.22 -5.75 -8.99
C ARG A 280 10.70 -5.38 -9.04
N GLU A 281 11.36 -5.49 -10.20
CA GLU A 281 12.76 -5.04 -10.39
C GLU A 281 12.93 -3.53 -10.13
N ARG A 282 11.87 -2.74 -10.35
CA ARG A 282 11.86 -1.30 -10.05
C ARG A 282 11.68 -1.01 -8.56
N LEU A 283 11.30 -1.99 -7.73
CA LEU A 283 11.05 -1.75 -6.32
C LEU A 283 12.36 -1.46 -5.56
N VAL A 284 12.50 -0.22 -5.08
CA VAL A 284 13.57 0.17 -4.16
C VAL A 284 13.20 -0.31 -2.76
N SER A 285 12.04 0.11 -2.25
CA SER A 285 11.48 -0.39 -0.99
C SER A 285 10.00 -0.04 -0.85
N ALA A 286 9.33 -0.67 0.11
CA ALA A 286 7.98 -0.31 0.51
C ALA A 286 7.95 0.04 2.01
N LEU A 287 7.69 1.30 2.33
CA LEU A 287 7.49 1.82 3.69
C LEU A 287 6.00 1.78 4.01
N LEU A 288 5.55 0.73 4.69
CA LEU A 288 4.14 0.40 4.89
C LEU A 288 3.77 0.48 6.38
N LEU A 289 3.46 1.70 6.82
CA LEU A 289 3.40 2.07 8.23
C LEU A 289 1.96 2.02 8.73
N GLY A 290 1.74 1.61 9.99
CA GLY A 290 0.44 1.69 10.65
C GLY A 290 -0.68 0.87 9.99
N GLY A 291 -0.35 -0.16 9.20
CA GLY A 291 -1.34 -0.88 8.37
C GLY A 291 -1.25 -2.40 8.39
N ASN A 292 -0.65 -2.98 9.45
CA ASN A 292 -0.61 -4.42 9.72
C ASN A 292 -0.21 -5.28 8.51
N VAL A 293 0.93 -4.98 7.86
CA VAL A 293 1.50 -5.88 6.85
C VAL A 293 1.74 -7.24 7.49
N THR A 294 1.36 -8.31 6.82
CA THR A 294 1.40 -9.67 7.32
C THR A 294 2.42 -10.52 6.57
N VAL A 295 3.05 -11.42 7.31
CA VAL A 295 3.96 -12.45 6.81
C VAL A 295 3.57 -13.80 7.41
N ARG A 296 4.01 -14.90 6.79
CA ARG A 296 3.90 -16.21 7.45
C ARG A 296 4.72 -16.17 8.73
N ARG A 297 4.17 -16.71 9.82
CA ARG A 297 4.86 -16.73 11.13
C ARG A 297 6.30 -17.25 11.02
N GLY A 298 7.25 -16.49 11.56
CA GLY A 298 8.68 -16.82 11.54
C GLY A 298 9.33 -16.71 10.15
N SER A 299 8.73 -15.96 9.23
CA SER A 299 9.20 -15.74 7.87
C SER A 299 9.18 -14.26 7.50
N ASP A 300 9.87 -13.90 6.43
CA ASP A 300 9.86 -12.53 5.89
C ASP A 300 8.83 -12.33 4.77
N VAL A 301 8.16 -13.41 4.34
CA VAL A 301 7.20 -13.45 3.23
C VAL A 301 6.05 -14.41 3.54
N GLY A 302 5.06 -14.49 2.65
CA GLY A 302 4.01 -15.52 2.67
C GLY A 302 2.70 -15.09 3.32
N GLY A 303 2.55 -13.79 3.60
CA GLY A 303 1.27 -13.14 3.94
C GLY A 303 0.84 -12.23 2.80
N ASP A 304 0.95 -10.91 2.99
CA ASP A 304 0.60 -9.92 1.96
C ASP A 304 1.44 -10.07 0.68
N PHE A 305 2.73 -10.41 0.83
CA PHE A 305 3.65 -10.55 -0.30
C PHE A 305 4.32 -11.92 -0.31
N GLN A 306 4.44 -12.50 -1.50
CA GLN A 306 5.06 -13.80 -1.74
C GLN A 306 6.54 -13.65 -2.12
N ASN A 307 6.93 -12.57 -2.82
CA ASN A 307 8.28 -12.40 -3.35
C ASN A 307 9.02 -11.16 -2.81
N ILE A 308 8.36 -10.32 -2.02
CA ILE A 308 8.95 -9.10 -1.43
C ILE A 308 9.15 -9.32 0.08
N PRO A 309 10.40 -9.57 0.54
CA PRO A 309 10.68 -9.84 1.94
C PRO A 309 10.75 -8.57 2.81
N ALA A 310 10.74 -8.73 4.12
CA ALA A 310 11.16 -7.70 5.06
C ALA A 310 12.60 -7.22 4.80
N CYS A 311 12.86 -5.95 5.10
CA CYS A 311 14.20 -5.37 5.01
C CYS A 311 15.07 -5.78 6.21
N HIS A 312 16.28 -6.26 5.91
CA HIS A 312 17.28 -6.69 6.91
C HIS A 312 18.57 -5.86 6.89
N ARG A 313 18.75 -4.99 5.88
CA ARG A 313 19.96 -4.17 5.71
C ARG A 313 19.61 -2.83 5.10
N ALA A 314 20.31 -1.78 5.53
CA ALA A 314 20.05 -0.40 5.07
C ALA A 314 20.26 -0.16 3.57
N LYS A 315 20.96 -1.05 2.86
CA LYS A 315 21.15 -0.99 1.40
C LYS A 315 20.36 -2.04 0.63
N GLN A 316 19.56 -2.87 1.30
CA GLN A 316 18.77 -3.91 0.64
C GLN A 316 17.64 -3.24 -0.15
N THR A 317 17.56 -3.51 -1.44
CA THR A 317 16.46 -3.09 -2.32
C THR A 317 15.40 -4.20 -2.41
N GLY A 318 14.22 -3.87 -2.94
CA GLY A 318 13.16 -4.86 -3.16
C GLY A 318 12.58 -5.44 -1.87
N CYS A 319 12.51 -4.65 -0.79
CA CYS A 319 12.07 -5.11 0.54
C CYS A 319 11.08 -4.16 1.21
N VAL A 320 10.41 -4.65 2.25
CA VAL A 320 9.38 -3.92 3.01
C VAL A 320 9.89 -3.53 4.40
N ILE A 321 9.62 -2.29 4.80
CA ILE A 321 9.69 -1.81 6.17
C ILE A 321 8.26 -1.55 6.64
N ALA A 322 7.81 -2.28 7.64
CA ALA A 322 6.47 -2.12 8.19
C ALA A 322 6.52 -2.17 9.71
N PHE A 323 5.76 -1.29 10.36
CA PHE A 323 5.53 -1.35 11.79
C PHE A 323 4.29 -0.54 12.18
N SER A 324 3.79 -0.81 13.38
CA SER A 324 2.88 0.05 14.13
C SER A 324 3.53 0.32 15.47
N ALA A 325 3.54 1.57 15.93
CA ALA A 325 4.32 1.97 17.09
C ALA A 325 3.48 2.06 18.37
N TYR A 326 4.08 1.66 19.49
CA TYR A 326 3.48 1.76 20.82
C TYR A 326 4.50 2.31 21.82
N MET A 327 3.99 2.93 22.88
CA MET A 327 4.75 3.23 24.11
C MET A 327 4.15 2.45 25.27
N GLY A 328 5.02 1.88 26.11
CA GLY A 328 4.57 1.08 27.26
C GLY A 328 3.89 -0.22 26.85
N PRO A 329 3.27 -0.97 27.79
CA PRO A 329 2.71 -2.28 27.48
C PRO A 329 1.63 -2.22 26.40
N VAL A 330 1.70 -3.13 25.43
CA VAL A 330 0.70 -3.21 24.35
C VAL A 330 -0.61 -3.76 24.92
N PRO A 331 -1.74 -3.04 24.79
CA PRO A 331 -3.03 -3.53 25.28
C PRO A 331 -3.42 -4.87 24.63
N GLU A 332 -4.09 -5.74 25.38
CA GLU A 332 -4.61 -7.01 24.84
C GLU A 332 -5.57 -6.78 23.66
N ASN A 333 -6.36 -5.71 23.72
CA ASN A 333 -7.26 -5.25 22.66
C ASN A 333 -6.65 -4.18 21.75
N ALA A 334 -5.32 -4.13 21.62
CA ALA A 334 -4.64 -3.24 20.68
C ALA A 334 -5.20 -3.41 19.26
N ARG A 335 -5.42 -2.29 18.55
CA ARG A 335 -5.95 -2.28 17.18
C ARG A 335 -4.90 -2.64 16.13
N PHE A 336 -3.63 -2.36 16.42
CA PHE A 336 -2.53 -2.56 15.50
C PHE A 336 -1.55 -3.62 16.00
N GLY A 337 -0.74 -4.15 15.09
CA GLY A 337 0.20 -5.22 15.37
C GLY A 337 -0.42 -6.62 15.45
N ARG A 338 -1.69 -6.79 15.06
CA ARG A 338 -2.44 -8.05 15.20
C ARG A 338 -3.07 -8.52 13.88
N THR A 339 -3.25 -9.84 13.78
CA THR A 339 -3.96 -10.51 12.69
C THR A 339 -4.87 -11.60 13.27
N SER A 340 -6.05 -11.83 12.68
CA SER A 340 -6.93 -12.94 13.08
C SER A 340 -6.48 -14.29 12.52
N ASN A 341 -5.61 -14.29 11.49
CA ASN A 341 -5.14 -15.51 10.88
C ASN A 341 -4.01 -16.15 11.73
N PRO A 342 -4.21 -17.35 12.29
CA PRO A 342 -3.22 -17.97 13.19
C PRO A 342 -1.89 -18.34 12.52
N ASP A 343 -1.89 -18.54 11.20
CA ASP A 343 -0.71 -18.91 10.41
C ASP A 343 0.16 -17.69 10.03
N LEU A 344 -0.40 -16.49 10.20
CA LEU A 344 0.26 -15.24 9.89
C LEU A 344 0.66 -14.51 11.18
N GLU A 345 1.56 -13.55 11.01
CA GLU A 345 1.87 -12.55 12.01
C GLU A 345 2.03 -11.18 11.34
N VAL A 346 1.82 -10.11 12.11
CA VAL A 346 2.10 -8.76 11.61
C VAL A 346 3.62 -8.54 11.60
N LEU A 347 4.13 -8.04 10.49
CA LEU A 347 5.52 -7.70 10.30
C LEU A 347 5.88 -6.48 11.16
N CYS A 348 6.96 -6.60 11.91
CA CYS A 348 7.66 -5.47 12.52
C CYS A 348 9.08 -5.41 11.99
N THR A 349 9.43 -4.29 11.35
CA THR A 349 10.77 -3.96 10.91
C THR A 349 11.21 -2.72 11.66
N ASN A 350 12.26 -2.83 12.48
CA ASN A 350 12.81 -1.70 13.21
C ASN A 350 13.69 -0.85 12.28
N PRO A 351 13.30 0.37 11.87
CA PRO A 351 14.10 1.17 10.95
C PRO A 351 15.47 1.54 11.55
N THR A 352 15.57 1.69 12.87
CA THR A 352 16.83 2.07 13.54
C THR A 352 17.81 0.90 13.65
N SER A 353 17.34 -0.34 13.48
CA SER A 353 18.17 -1.54 13.50
C SER A 353 17.53 -2.68 12.67
N LEU A 354 17.69 -2.61 11.35
CA LEU A 354 17.08 -3.58 10.41
C LEU A 354 17.56 -5.03 10.62
N ARG A 355 18.69 -5.26 11.29
CA ARG A 355 19.15 -6.63 11.64
C ARG A 355 18.51 -7.18 12.92
N GLY A 356 17.60 -6.43 13.54
CA GLY A 356 17.03 -6.71 14.84
C GLY A 356 17.79 -6.02 15.98
N GLY A 357 17.20 -6.06 17.17
CA GLY A 357 17.69 -5.37 18.36
C GLY A 357 17.16 -3.94 18.48
N THR A 358 17.76 -3.20 19.41
CA THR A 358 17.39 -1.83 19.75
C THR A 358 18.30 -0.84 19.03
N GLY A 359 17.71 0.19 18.43
CA GLY A 359 18.42 1.39 17.95
C GLY A 359 17.73 2.65 18.48
N SER A 360 18.28 3.81 18.13
CA SER A 360 17.75 5.12 18.53
C SER A 360 17.13 5.80 17.31
N ALA A 361 15.91 6.30 17.46
CA ALA A 361 15.10 6.85 16.38
C ALA A 361 15.22 8.37 16.32
N ASP A 362 15.39 8.87 15.11
CA ASP A 362 15.45 10.29 14.78
C ASP A 362 14.07 10.77 14.33
N VAL A 363 13.52 11.73 15.08
CA VAL A 363 12.18 12.25 14.86
C VAL A 363 12.25 13.52 14.06
N ILE A 364 11.57 13.56 12.91
CA ILE A 364 11.48 14.75 12.07
C ILE A 364 10.02 15.18 11.94
N ASN A 365 9.77 16.47 12.22
CA ASN A 365 8.45 17.07 12.07
C ASN A 365 8.56 18.47 11.44
N PRO A 366 7.56 18.90 10.66
CA PRO A 366 7.45 20.30 10.28
C PRO A 366 7.16 21.15 11.53
N THR A 367 7.65 22.39 11.54
CA THR A 367 7.32 23.37 12.59
C THR A 367 5.93 23.97 12.42
N GLU A 368 5.41 23.98 11.19
CA GLU A 368 4.04 24.37 10.92
C GLU A 368 3.08 23.34 11.53
N PRO A 369 2.09 23.77 12.34
CA PRO A 369 1.11 22.85 12.89
C PRO A 369 0.21 22.28 11.79
N PHE A 370 -0.29 21.07 12.01
CA PHE A 370 -1.30 20.45 11.16
C PHE A 370 -2.53 21.38 10.98
N ALA A 371 -3.14 21.35 9.79
CA ALA A 371 -4.27 22.19 9.39
C ALA A 371 -5.26 22.47 10.55
N PRO A 372 -5.34 23.72 11.05
CA PRO A 372 -6.17 24.06 12.21
C PRO A 372 -7.65 23.77 12.01
N GLY A 373 -8.34 23.42 13.09
CA GLY A 373 -9.78 23.13 13.06
C GLY A 373 -10.15 21.77 12.47
N THR A 374 -9.17 20.97 12.03
CA THR A 374 -9.39 19.59 11.57
C THR A 374 -9.49 18.62 12.74
N ILE A 375 -10.12 17.45 12.51
CA ILE A 375 -10.27 16.44 13.58
C ILE A 375 -8.88 15.90 13.96
N ILE A 376 -8.00 15.73 12.98
CA ILE A 376 -6.62 15.27 13.19
C ILE A 376 -5.81 16.30 13.99
N ALA A 377 -5.92 17.59 13.69
CA ALA A 377 -5.25 18.61 14.51
C ALA A 377 -5.70 18.54 15.99
N GLY A 378 -6.98 18.31 16.23
CA GLY A 378 -7.51 18.03 17.57
C GLY A 378 -6.88 16.78 18.21
N ALA A 379 -6.80 15.69 17.45
CA ALA A 379 -6.22 14.43 17.93
C ALA A 379 -4.71 14.52 18.19
N ILE A 380 -3.97 15.35 17.45
CA ILE A 380 -2.55 15.65 17.67
C ILE A 380 -2.37 16.50 18.94
N SER A 381 -3.27 17.45 19.20
CA SER A 381 -3.16 18.36 20.36
C SER A 381 -3.18 17.65 21.72
N VAL A 382 -3.72 16.44 21.79
CA VAL A 382 -3.83 15.65 23.02
C VAL A 382 -2.68 14.65 23.23
N LEU A 383 -1.72 14.58 22.29
CA LEU A 383 -0.56 13.69 22.37
C LEU A 383 0.42 14.06 23.49
N GLY A 384 0.30 15.24 24.09
CA GLY A 384 1.21 15.72 25.13
C GLY A 384 2.58 16.16 24.61
N LEU A 385 2.69 16.42 23.30
CA LEU A 385 3.89 16.97 22.68
C LEU A 385 4.01 18.47 22.99
N PRO A 386 5.22 18.98 23.31
CA PRO A 386 5.44 20.40 23.46
C PRO A 386 5.31 21.11 22.10
N PRO A 387 4.93 22.41 22.08
CA PRO A 387 4.98 23.20 20.86
C PRO A 387 6.41 23.21 20.28
N LEU A 388 6.53 23.04 18.97
CA LEU A 388 7.81 23.13 18.27
C LEU A 388 8.15 24.61 18.08
N THR A 389 9.26 25.07 18.67
CA THR A 389 9.68 26.48 18.61
C THR A 389 11.02 26.61 17.90
N ALA A 390 11.03 26.43 16.58
CA ALA A 390 12.17 26.73 15.74
C ALA A 390 11.78 27.71 14.63
N THR A 391 12.75 28.50 14.16
CA THR A 391 12.55 29.46 13.05
C THR A 391 12.65 28.80 11.68
N THR A 392 13.15 27.57 11.63
CA THR A 392 13.23 26.75 10.41
C THR A 392 11.91 26.04 10.14
N PRO A 393 11.59 25.69 8.88
CA PRO A 393 10.37 24.97 8.54
C PRO A 393 10.30 23.55 9.14
N TRP A 394 11.43 22.99 9.57
CA TRP A 394 11.52 21.66 10.16
C TRP A 394 12.34 21.63 11.43
N VAL A 395 12.10 20.61 12.24
CA VAL A 395 12.95 20.21 13.36
C VAL A 395 13.27 18.72 13.28
N GLU A 396 14.46 18.38 13.75
CA GLU A 396 14.91 17.01 13.96
C GLU A 396 15.34 16.87 15.41
N ALA A 397 14.78 15.88 16.12
CA ALA A 397 15.24 15.47 17.44
C ALA A 397 15.98 14.15 17.29
N ARG A 398 17.32 14.19 17.43
CA ARG A 398 18.18 13.02 17.28
C ARG A 398 18.15 12.13 18.50
N ASP A 399 18.24 10.83 18.25
CA ASP A 399 18.26 9.80 19.29
C ASP A 399 17.13 10.00 20.32
N ALA A 400 15.94 10.37 19.86
CA ALA A 400 14.84 10.78 20.72
C ALA A 400 14.16 9.58 21.38
N TYR A 401 14.11 8.43 20.70
CA TYR A 401 13.43 7.23 21.18
C TYR A 401 14.25 5.98 20.94
N ALA A 402 14.48 5.16 21.97
CA ALA A 402 14.92 3.79 21.77
C ALA A 402 13.78 3.01 21.11
N ALA A 403 14.05 2.39 19.98
CA ALA A 403 13.10 1.62 19.19
C ALA A 403 13.52 0.15 19.13
N THR A 404 12.59 -0.76 19.40
CA THR A 404 12.80 -2.22 19.27
C THR A 404 11.52 -2.90 18.82
N CYS A 405 11.62 -3.89 17.94
CA CYS A 405 10.46 -4.71 17.63
C CYS A 405 10.16 -5.66 18.80
N SER A 406 8.91 -5.67 19.25
CA SER A 406 8.43 -6.52 20.34
C SER A 406 7.25 -7.37 19.87
N SER A 407 7.16 -8.58 20.43
CA SER A 407 6.01 -9.47 20.32
C SER A 407 5.40 -9.64 21.71
N GLU A 408 4.44 -8.78 22.05
CA GLU A 408 3.81 -8.72 23.37
C GLU A 408 2.31 -8.90 23.27
N ASN A 409 1.73 -9.71 24.17
CA ASN A 409 0.30 -9.98 24.23
C ASN A 409 -0.31 -10.44 22.89
N GLY A 410 0.47 -11.05 21.99
CA GLY A 410 0.03 -11.47 20.65
C GLY A 410 0.00 -10.34 19.60
N ALA A 411 0.63 -9.20 19.89
CA ALA A 411 0.84 -8.13 18.94
C ALA A 411 2.34 -7.95 18.62
N ASN A 412 2.66 -7.80 17.35
CA ASN A 412 4.00 -7.48 16.86
C ASN A 412 4.06 -5.98 16.52
N VAL A 413 4.84 -5.21 17.27
CA VAL A 413 4.85 -3.74 17.20
C VAL A 413 6.26 -3.18 17.40
N LEU A 414 6.47 -1.94 16.96
CA LEU A 414 7.65 -1.16 17.30
C LEU A 414 7.42 -0.53 18.68
N GLN A 415 8.09 -1.05 19.70
CA GLN A 415 8.10 -0.47 21.03
C GLN A 415 9.07 0.69 21.08
N LEU A 416 8.59 1.83 21.60
CA LEU A 416 9.37 3.05 21.77
C LEU A 416 9.52 3.41 23.24
N THR A 417 10.73 3.78 23.62
CA THR A 417 11.05 4.31 24.95
C THR A 417 11.72 5.68 24.81
N PRO A 418 11.18 6.74 25.44
CA PRO A 418 11.81 8.07 25.40
C PRO A 418 13.25 8.03 25.89
N GLN A 419 14.12 8.76 25.20
CA GLN A 419 15.52 8.98 25.56
C GLN A 419 15.78 10.46 25.84
N GLY A 420 16.68 10.74 26.78
CA GLY A 420 17.05 12.12 27.12
C GLY A 420 15.85 12.99 27.49
N THR A 421 15.62 14.07 26.76
CA THR A 421 14.52 15.02 26.98
C THR A 421 13.26 14.72 26.16
N ALA A 422 13.24 13.64 25.38
CA ALA A 422 12.10 13.29 24.56
C ALA A 422 10.83 13.08 25.41
N PRO A 423 9.67 13.64 25.00
CA PRO A 423 8.45 13.53 25.77
C PRO A 423 7.85 12.11 25.67
N VAL A 424 7.09 11.73 26.70
CA VAL A 424 6.17 10.58 26.60
C VAL A 424 5.00 10.99 25.72
N ILE A 425 4.82 10.28 24.60
CA ILE A 425 3.70 10.50 23.68
C ILE A 425 2.49 9.72 24.19
N ARG A 426 1.37 10.42 24.35
CA ARG A 426 0.11 9.81 24.77
C ARG A 426 -0.59 9.19 23.58
N PRO A 427 -1.19 8.00 23.72
CA PRO A 427 -1.97 7.40 22.66
C PRO A 427 -3.25 8.20 22.40
N SER A 428 -3.67 8.24 21.14
CA SER A 428 -4.87 8.96 20.68
C SER A 428 -5.50 8.23 19.50
N PRO A 429 -6.85 8.09 19.46
CA PRO A 429 -7.85 8.62 20.39
C PRO A 429 -7.91 7.91 21.75
N ASP A 430 -7.38 6.70 21.86
CA ASP A 430 -7.39 5.92 23.10
C ASP A 430 -6.17 4.95 23.12
N PRO A 431 -5.87 4.28 24.25
CA PRO A 431 -4.69 3.41 24.38
C PRO A 431 -4.57 2.29 23.34
N THR A 432 -5.68 1.81 22.76
CA THR A 432 -5.67 0.72 21.77
C THR A 432 -4.98 1.12 20.46
N TRP A 433 -4.87 2.41 20.17
CA TRP A 433 -4.22 2.94 18.96
C TRP A 433 -2.71 3.10 19.07
N GLY A 434 -2.13 2.99 20.28
CA GLY A 434 -0.70 3.25 20.46
C GLY A 434 -0.32 4.63 19.96
N LEU A 435 0.76 4.70 19.17
CA LEU A 435 1.29 5.94 18.61
C LEU A 435 0.89 6.15 17.14
N HIS A 436 -0.24 5.57 16.70
CA HIS A 436 -0.60 5.53 15.29
C HIS A 436 -0.62 6.89 14.57
N LEU A 437 -0.94 7.99 15.26
CA LEU A 437 -0.91 9.33 14.66
C LEU A 437 0.50 9.81 14.27
N VAL A 438 1.55 9.19 14.81
CA VAL A 438 2.95 9.57 14.58
C VAL A 438 3.81 8.44 14.01
N ASP A 439 3.23 7.27 13.68
CA ASP A 439 3.96 6.11 13.11
C ASP A 439 4.90 6.53 11.97
N ALA A 440 4.43 7.41 11.08
CA ALA A 440 5.18 7.86 9.90
C ALA A 440 6.29 8.87 10.19
N ASN A 441 6.25 9.53 11.35
CA ASN A 441 7.16 10.63 11.71
C ASN A 441 8.17 10.25 12.79
N ILE A 442 7.85 9.25 13.62
CA ILE A 442 8.59 8.89 14.82
C ILE A 442 9.99 8.31 14.56
N ALA A 443 10.25 7.87 13.33
CA ALA A 443 11.57 7.42 12.86
C ALA A 443 11.85 7.96 11.44
N LEU A 444 11.31 9.15 11.10
CA LEU A 444 11.40 9.70 9.75
C LEU A 444 12.85 9.99 9.35
N GLY A 445 13.73 10.36 10.28
CA GLY A 445 15.16 10.51 9.99
C GLY A 445 15.79 9.20 9.51
N ASP A 446 15.54 8.11 10.24
CA ASP A 446 16.02 6.77 9.89
C ASP A 446 15.45 6.28 8.55
N LEU A 447 14.14 6.45 8.35
CA LEU A 447 13.47 6.02 7.12
C LEU A 447 14.02 6.74 5.89
N VAL A 448 14.29 8.05 6.00
CA VAL A 448 14.89 8.86 4.93
C VAL A 448 16.34 8.43 4.66
N ASP A 449 17.15 8.17 5.68
CA ASP A 449 18.51 7.65 5.51
C ASP A 449 18.52 6.25 4.87
N ILE A 450 17.57 5.39 5.21
CA ILE A 450 17.42 4.09 4.54
C ILE A 450 17.05 4.29 3.07
N VAL A 451 16.05 5.13 2.76
CA VAL A 451 15.67 5.43 1.37
C VAL A 451 16.85 5.99 0.59
N HIS A 452 17.63 6.91 1.17
CA HIS A 452 18.85 7.44 0.57
C HIS A 452 19.81 6.31 0.17
N ARG A 453 20.09 5.39 1.10
CA ARG A 453 21.02 4.27 0.88
C ARG A 453 20.50 3.24 -0.11
N GLN A 454 19.19 2.94 -0.07
CA GLN A 454 18.54 2.01 -0.99
C GLN A 454 18.46 2.60 -2.40
N ALA A 455 18.09 3.87 -2.55
CA ALA A 455 18.05 4.56 -3.83
C ALA A 455 19.43 4.62 -4.48
N ALA A 456 20.47 4.94 -3.70
CA ALA A 456 21.85 4.91 -4.17
C ALA A 456 22.28 3.50 -4.60
N ARG A 457 21.87 2.44 -3.89
CA ARG A 457 22.17 1.06 -4.27
C ARG A 457 21.45 0.67 -5.55
N TRP A 458 20.14 0.91 -5.65
CA TRP A 458 19.33 0.59 -6.82
C TRP A 458 19.89 1.23 -8.08
N THR A 459 20.22 2.53 -7.99
CA THR A 459 20.87 3.31 -9.05
C THR A 459 22.17 2.67 -9.54
N GLN A 460 23.00 2.18 -8.62
CA GLN A 460 24.28 1.54 -8.97
C GLN A 460 24.08 0.21 -9.69
N GLU A 461 23.09 -0.59 -9.27
CA GLU A 461 22.75 -1.88 -9.90
C GLU A 461 22.27 -1.66 -11.34
N HIS A 462 21.35 -0.72 -11.55
CA HIS A 462 20.71 -0.54 -12.87
C HIS A 462 21.58 0.22 -13.87
N LYS A 463 22.48 1.11 -13.42
CA LYS A 463 23.50 1.70 -14.29
C LYS A 463 24.54 0.70 -14.81
N HIS A 464 24.78 -0.37 -14.06
CA HIS A 464 25.70 -1.42 -14.49
C HIS A 464 25.08 -2.24 -15.62
N ASP A 465 23.78 -2.55 -15.50
CA ASP A 465 23.05 -3.34 -16.50
C ASP A 465 22.91 -2.61 -17.84
N ASP A 466 22.68 -1.30 -17.82
CA ASP A 466 22.67 -0.49 -19.05
C ASP A 466 24.02 -0.49 -19.77
N LYS A 467 25.13 -0.44 -19.00
CA LYS A 467 26.48 -0.52 -19.56
C LYS A 467 26.79 -1.92 -20.11
N GLU A 468 26.39 -2.98 -19.44
CA GLU A 468 26.60 -4.35 -19.92
C GLU A 468 25.75 -4.68 -21.16
N ARG A 469 24.50 -4.20 -21.22
CA ARG A 469 23.63 -4.27 -22.41
C ARG A 469 24.22 -3.48 -23.57
N GLY A 470 24.67 -2.25 -23.33
CA GLY A 470 25.34 -1.43 -24.35
C GLY A 470 26.64 -2.05 -24.88
N SER A 471 27.44 -2.71 -24.02
CA SER A 471 28.66 -3.43 -24.42
C SER A 471 28.37 -4.70 -25.25
N HIS A 472 27.25 -5.39 -24.98
CA HIS A 472 26.83 -6.56 -25.77
C HIS A 472 26.32 -6.15 -27.16
N ASP A 473 25.58 -5.05 -27.27
CA ASP A 473 25.11 -4.54 -28.56
C ASP A 473 26.25 -4.01 -29.44
N ASP A 474 27.28 -3.41 -28.84
CA ASP A 474 28.47 -2.94 -29.56
C ASP A 474 29.34 -4.12 -30.08
N LYS A 475 29.45 -5.20 -29.29
CA LYS A 475 30.07 -6.45 -29.76
C LYS A 475 29.24 -7.19 -30.81
N GLY A 476 27.92 -7.00 -30.82
CA GLY A 476 27.01 -7.52 -31.84
C GLY A 476 27.13 -6.78 -33.18
N ARG A 477 27.27 -5.45 -33.16
CA ARG A 477 27.51 -4.64 -34.36
C ARG A 477 28.90 -4.84 -34.96
N GLY A 478 29.94 -4.98 -34.13
CA GLY A 478 31.29 -5.27 -34.61
C GLY A 478 31.44 -6.61 -35.36
N ARG A 479 30.54 -7.60 -35.13
CA ARG A 479 30.54 -8.87 -35.87
C ARG A 479 29.70 -8.86 -37.15
N HIS A 480 28.82 -7.87 -37.33
CA HIS A 480 28.03 -7.73 -38.55
C HIS A 480 28.81 -6.94 -39.62
N ASP A 481 29.56 -5.91 -39.23
CA ASP A 481 30.35 -5.10 -40.17
C ASP A 481 31.60 -5.83 -40.73
N ASP A 482 32.18 -6.76 -39.97
CA ASP A 482 33.28 -7.61 -40.45
C ASP A 482 32.81 -8.72 -41.42
N LYS A 483 31.52 -9.07 -41.41
CA LYS A 483 30.94 -10.06 -42.33
C LYS A 483 30.55 -9.48 -43.69
N GLU A 484 30.26 -8.17 -43.77
CA GLU A 484 29.99 -7.49 -45.04
C GLU A 484 31.27 -7.00 -45.74
N ARG A 485 32.33 -6.64 -44.99
CA ARG A 485 33.64 -6.32 -45.62
C ARG A 485 34.38 -7.54 -46.17
N GLY A 486 34.05 -8.75 -45.71
CA GLY A 486 34.59 -10.00 -46.24
C GLY A 486 33.90 -10.56 -47.50
N ARG A 487 32.78 -9.96 -47.95
CA ARG A 487 32.02 -10.45 -49.12
C ARG A 487 32.15 -9.62 -50.40
N HIS A 488 32.90 -8.51 -50.36
CA HIS A 488 33.16 -7.68 -51.55
C HIS A 488 34.59 -7.78 -52.10
N ALA A 489 35.42 -8.71 -51.59
CA ALA A 489 36.82 -8.87 -52.00
C ALA A 489 37.12 -10.18 -52.78
N ASP A 490 36.11 -10.89 -53.29
CA ASP A 490 36.31 -12.16 -54.03
C ASP A 490 35.72 -12.18 -55.46
N GLU A 491 35.48 -11.00 -56.05
CA GLU A 491 35.15 -10.87 -57.48
C GLU A 491 35.82 -9.63 -58.07
N ARG A 492 37.15 -9.68 -58.24
CA ARG A 492 37.90 -8.93 -59.26
C ARG A 492 39.37 -9.33 -59.23
N GLY A 493 39.78 -10.21 -60.15
CA GLY A 493 41.20 -10.52 -60.31
C GLY A 493 41.53 -11.77 -61.12
N LYS A 494 41.06 -11.87 -62.38
CA LYS A 494 41.68 -12.73 -63.39
C LYS A 494 41.88 -11.91 -64.67
N HIS A 495 43.05 -12.09 -65.28
CA HIS A 495 43.74 -11.27 -66.30
C HIS A 495 44.58 -10.17 -65.66
N GLN A 496 45.88 -10.04 -65.90
CA GLN A 496 46.75 -10.54 -66.97
C GLN A 496 48.19 -10.60 -66.40
N ARG A 497 49.01 -11.50 -66.94
CA ARG A 497 50.46 -11.59 -66.68
C ARG A 497 51.23 -10.54 -67.49
N ASP A 498 52.51 -10.44 -67.11
CA ASP A 498 53.69 -9.90 -67.84
C ASP A 498 53.78 -8.36 -67.81
N ASP A 499 54.92 -7.70 -67.57
CA ASP A 499 56.31 -8.12 -67.56
C ASP A 499 57.18 -7.04 -66.87
N ASP A 500 58.37 -7.44 -66.43
CA ASP A 500 59.62 -6.67 -66.26
C ASP A 500 59.75 -5.45 -65.31
N GLY A 501 60.88 -5.42 -64.59
CA GLY A 501 61.54 -4.16 -64.19
C GLY A 501 62.07 -4.05 -62.76
N ARG A 502 63.29 -4.52 -62.56
CA ARG A 502 64.19 -4.38 -61.38
C ARG A 502 64.56 -2.90 -61.07
N PRO A 503 65.43 -2.57 -60.08
CA PRO A 503 65.14 -2.26 -58.67
C PRO A 503 65.62 -0.84 -58.23
N GLY A 504 65.25 -0.39 -57.02
CA GLY A 504 65.91 0.79 -56.45
C GLY A 504 65.52 1.20 -55.03
N ARG A 505 66.36 0.82 -54.05
CA ARG A 505 66.88 1.61 -52.91
C ARG A 505 65.92 2.49 -52.08
N ARG A 506 65.73 2.17 -50.80
CA ARG A 506 66.46 2.65 -49.58
C ARG A 506 65.95 3.98 -48.98
N GLY A 507 65.77 3.94 -47.65
CA GLY A 507 65.65 5.07 -46.71
C GLY A 507 64.36 4.94 -45.89
N ARG A 508 64.35 4.50 -44.62
CA ARG A 508 64.77 5.24 -43.39
C ARG A 508 64.38 6.71 -43.49
N ALA A 509 63.61 7.30 -42.59
CA ALA A 509 63.47 7.08 -41.15
C ALA A 509 62.02 7.15 -40.68
#